data_AF-A0A015KXC8-F1
#
_entry.id   AF-A0A015KXC8-F1
#
_cell.length_a   1.000
_cell.length_b   1.000
_cell.length_c   1.000
_cell.angle_alpha   90.00
_cell.angle_beta   90.00
_cell.angle_gamma   90.00
#
_symmetry.space_group_name_H-M   'P 1'
#
loop_
_entity.id
_entity.type
_entity.pdbx_description
1 polymer ?
#
loop_
_entity_poly.entity_id
_entity_poly.type
_entity_poly.pdbx_seq_one_letter_code
_entity_poly.pdbx_strand_id
1 'polypeptide(L)'
;MEKAIAAPITSLHDLQFHEHDPCAKKVDEQLHTLVVTDVPLFVTDAQLRGTFSRYGIITHCRTRLSKLYRTAYIVFDSTTSMEQFETTWAVLCTGHCLCVCPASYSPDQRAVRRAHVALLAGLPRGFVAADLSEIAEEVSAKSVNIPFSYNSYNPKPYAYVHFYSSTTKESAMGITCALKSIGLT
;
A
#
# COMPACT_ATOMS: atom_id res chain seq x y z
N MET A 1 33.36 14.53 -47.46
CA MET A 1 32.75 14.14 -46.18
C MET A 1 33.46 12.87 -45.72
N GLU A 2 34.64 13.07 -45.11
CA GLU A 2 35.46 11.98 -44.58
C GLU A 2 34.69 11.22 -43.51
N LYS A 3 34.56 9.91 -43.70
CA LYS A 3 33.98 9.01 -42.70
C LYS A 3 34.89 9.04 -41.48
N ALA A 4 34.44 9.68 -40.41
CA ALA A 4 34.99 9.49 -39.08
C ALA A 4 34.72 8.04 -38.64
N ILE A 5 35.61 7.13 -39.03
CA ILE A 5 35.68 5.81 -38.42
C ILE A 5 36.67 5.97 -37.26
N ALA A 6 36.14 6.38 -36.10
CA ALA A 6 36.92 6.39 -34.87
C ALA A 6 37.42 4.98 -34.57
N ALA A 7 38.65 4.86 -34.08
CA ALA A 7 39.28 3.60 -33.72
C ALA A 7 38.34 2.76 -32.81
N PRO A 8 38.38 1.41 -32.90
CA PRO A 8 37.53 0.56 -32.08
C PRO A 8 37.72 0.91 -30.60
N ILE A 9 36.62 1.24 -29.91
CA ILE A 9 36.64 1.46 -28.47
C ILE A 9 36.82 0.09 -27.83
N THR A 10 38.04 -0.21 -27.38
CA THR A 10 38.42 -1.52 -26.80
C THR A 10 37.56 -1.91 -25.60
N SER A 11 37.01 -0.93 -24.86
CA SER A 11 36.08 -1.19 -23.75
C SER A 11 34.72 -1.74 -24.17
N LEU A 12 34.40 -1.79 -25.47
CA LEU A 12 33.15 -2.36 -25.99
C LEU A 12 33.32 -3.80 -26.49
N HIS A 13 34.54 -4.36 -26.49
CA HIS A 13 34.81 -5.68 -27.08
C HIS A 13 34.19 -6.84 -26.30
N ASP A 14 33.97 -6.66 -24.99
CA ASP A 14 33.38 -7.67 -24.11
C ASP A 14 31.89 -7.42 -23.78
N LEU A 15 31.26 -6.45 -24.45
CA LEU A 15 29.83 -6.20 -24.24
C LEU A 15 29.00 -7.26 -24.96
N GLN A 16 28.37 -8.14 -24.16
CA GLN A 16 27.28 -8.96 -24.65
C GLN A 16 26.01 -8.12 -24.75
N PHE A 17 25.53 -7.94 -25.98
CA PHE A 17 24.23 -7.35 -26.24
C PHE A 17 23.18 -8.44 -26.15
N HIS A 18 22.21 -8.25 -25.25
CA HIS A 18 21.00 -9.05 -25.22
C HIS A 18 19.90 -8.33 -25.98
N GLU A 19 19.00 -9.08 -26.63
CA GLU A 19 17.81 -8.52 -27.24
C GLU A 19 16.98 -7.77 -26.18
N HIS A 20 16.55 -6.56 -26.49
CA HIS A 20 15.72 -5.79 -25.57
C HIS A 20 14.33 -6.42 -25.51
N ASP A 21 14.00 -7.05 -24.38
CA ASP A 21 12.65 -7.53 -24.08
C ASP A 21 11.93 -6.58 -23.10
N PRO A 22 11.04 -5.70 -23.60
CA PRO A 22 10.25 -4.82 -22.75
C PRO A 22 9.31 -5.56 -21.80
N CYS A 23 8.85 -6.76 -22.17
CA CYS A 23 7.94 -7.56 -21.35
C CYS A 23 8.66 -8.11 -20.12
N ALA A 24 9.85 -8.68 -20.29
CA ALA A 24 10.67 -9.15 -19.17
C ALA A 24 10.99 -8.02 -18.17
N LYS A 25 11.37 -6.83 -18.66
CA LYS A 25 11.63 -5.66 -17.79
C LYS A 25 10.39 -5.20 -17.02
N LYS A 26 9.22 -5.27 -17.64
CA LYS A 26 7.96 -4.89 -16.98
C LYS A 26 7.58 -5.89 -15.89
N VAL A 27 7.80 -7.18 -16.13
CA VAL A 27 7.56 -8.23 -15.13
C VAL A 27 8.52 -8.06 -13.96
N ASP A 28 9.80 -7.82 -14.24
CA ASP A 28 10.80 -7.53 -13.22
C ASP A 28 10.42 -6.29 -12.38
N GLU A 29 10.01 -5.19 -13.04
CA GLU A 29 9.51 -4.00 -12.35
C GLU A 29 8.34 -4.31 -11.41
N GLN A 30 7.45 -5.17 -11.85
CA GLN A 30 6.27 -5.57 -11.09
C GLN A 30 6.63 -6.38 -9.84
N LEU A 31 7.74 -7.12 -9.84
CA LEU A 31 8.19 -7.90 -8.68
C LEU A 31 8.66 -7.02 -7.53
N HIS A 32 9.20 -5.84 -7.82
CA HIS A 32 9.67 -4.88 -6.83
C HIS A 32 8.74 -3.66 -6.65
N THR A 33 7.53 -3.73 -7.22
CA THR A 33 6.54 -2.66 -7.10
C THR A 33 5.49 -3.00 -6.04
N LEU A 34 5.33 -2.09 -5.07
CA LEU A 34 4.22 -2.04 -4.14
C LEU A 34 3.13 -1.11 -4.66
N VAL A 35 1.90 -1.61 -4.73
CA VAL A 35 0.71 -0.80 -5.01
C VAL A 35 0.12 -0.36 -3.67
N VAL A 36 -0.03 0.95 -3.51
CA VAL A 36 -0.58 1.58 -2.32
C VAL A 36 -1.88 2.28 -2.70
N THR A 37 -3.01 1.83 -2.17
CA THR A 37 -4.33 2.42 -2.39
C THR A 37 -4.79 3.20 -1.17
N ASP A 38 -5.94 3.86 -1.31
CA ASP A 38 -6.58 4.65 -0.24
C ASP A 38 -5.71 5.82 0.25
N VAL A 39 -4.81 6.31 -0.62
CA VAL A 39 -3.98 7.48 -0.34
C VAL A 39 -4.86 8.74 -0.39
N PRO A 40 -5.03 9.46 0.74
CA PRO A 40 -5.79 10.70 0.74
C PRO A 40 -5.16 11.75 -0.20
N LEU A 41 -5.99 12.62 -0.77
CA LEU A 41 -5.55 13.61 -1.77
C LEU A 41 -4.50 14.60 -1.22
N PHE A 42 -4.52 14.86 0.08
CA PHE A 42 -3.57 15.75 0.76
C PHE A 42 -2.25 15.07 1.15
N VAL A 43 -2.15 13.74 1.06
CA VAL A 43 -0.88 13.04 1.33
C VAL A 43 0.05 13.26 0.14
N THR A 44 1.21 13.82 0.41
CA THR A 44 2.22 14.19 -0.59
C THR A 44 3.16 13.04 -0.94
N ASP A 45 3.81 13.14 -2.10
CA ASP A 45 4.78 12.14 -2.56
C ASP A 45 6.01 12.07 -1.63
N ALA A 46 6.38 13.19 -0.99
CA ALA A 46 7.42 13.24 0.02
C ALA A 46 7.03 12.44 1.28
N GLN A 47 5.79 12.57 1.76
CA GLN A 47 5.28 11.80 2.89
C GLN A 47 5.19 10.31 2.58
N LEU A 48 4.78 9.94 1.36
CA LEU A 48 4.82 8.55 0.90
C LEU A 48 6.26 8.02 0.90
N ARG A 49 7.20 8.72 0.25
CA ARG A 49 8.60 8.30 0.22
C ARG A 49 9.20 8.17 1.62
N GLY A 50 8.96 9.15 2.48
CA GLY A 50 9.40 9.11 3.88
C GLY A 50 8.83 7.90 4.62
N THR A 51 7.51 7.70 4.54
CA THR A 51 6.82 6.58 5.20
C THR A 51 7.35 5.23 4.73
N PHE A 52 7.54 5.05 3.43
CA PHE A 52 7.91 3.76 2.86
C PHE A 52 9.41 3.49 2.83
N SER A 53 10.25 4.51 3.03
CA SER A 53 11.72 4.34 3.09
C SER A 53 12.17 3.38 4.21
N ARG A 54 11.36 3.19 5.25
CA ARG A 54 11.62 2.23 6.32
C ARG A 54 11.62 0.77 5.86
N TYR A 55 11.11 0.49 4.67
CA TYR A 55 10.91 -0.85 4.11
C TYR A 55 11.98 -1.22 3.08
N GLY A 56 12.78 -0.26 2.61
CA GLY A 56 13.78 -0.44 1.57
C GLY A 56 14.12 0.86 0.85
N ILE A 57 15.12 0.80 -0.04
CA ILE A 57 15.50 1.94 -0.85
C ILE A 57 14.48 2.08 -1.99
N ILE A 58 13.86 3.26 -2.06
CA ILE A 58 12.84 3.55 -3.07
C ILE A 58 13.54 4.14 -4.32
N THR A 59 13.54 3.38 -5.42
CA THR A 59 14.07 3.83 -6.71
C THR A 59 13.08 4.76 -7.41
N HIS A 60 11.80 4.44 -7.35
CA HIS A 60 10.75 5.22 -7.99
C HIS A 60 9.48 5.27 -7.15
N CYS A 61 8.80 6.41 -7.17
CA CYS A 61 7.48 6.58 -6.57
C CYS A 61 6.67 7.44 -7.53
N ARG A 62 5.56 6.89 -8.00
CA ARG A 62 4.60 7.60 -8.84
C ARG A 62 3.21 7.45 -8.26
N THR A 63 2.36 8.43 -8.53
CA THR A 63 0.99 8.46 -8.04
C THR A 63 0.03 8.70 -9.20
N ARG A 64 -1.18 8.16 -9.08
CA ARG A 64 -2.28 8.38 -10.03
C ARG A 64 -3.55 8.69 -9.26
N LEU A 65 -4.34 9.63 -9.76
CA LEU A 65 -5.67 9.89 -9.21
C LEU A 65 -6.58 8.68 -9.45
N SER A 66 -7.33 8.29 -8.42
CA SER A 66 -8.27 7.17 -8.42
C SER A 66 -9.52 7.57 -7.63
N LYS A 67 -10.48 8.18 -8.32
CA LYS A 67 -11.72 8.74 -7.71
C LYS A 67 -11.40 9.73 -6.59
N LEU A 68 -11.79 9.41 -5.35
CA LEU A 68 -11.56 10.23 -4.15
C LEU A 68 -10.16 10.04 -3.54
N TYR A 69 -9.33 9.18 -4.11
CA TYR A 69 -8.03 8.85 -3.56
C TYR A 69 -6.96 8.95 -4.63
N ARG A 70 -5.72 8.73 -4.23
CA ARG A 70 -4.61 8.42 -5.13
C ARG A 70 -4.22 6.95 -4.95
N THR A 71 -3.68 6.38 -6.01
CA THR A 71 -2.93 5.13 -5.95
C THR A 71 -1.47 5.46 -6.15
N ALA A 72 -0.62 5.08 -5.21
CA ALA A 72 0.83 5.17 -5.36
C ALA A 72 1.40 3.83 -5.82
N TYR A 73 2.43 3.90 -6.65
CA TYR A 73 3.27 2.77 -7.04
C TYR A 73 4.67 3.07 -6.53
N ILE A 74 5.10 2.30 -5.54
CA ILE A 74 6.38 2.45 -4.87
C ILE A 74 7.25 1.31 -5.33
N VAL A 75 8.39 1.66 -5.90
CA VAL A 75 9.30 0.76 -6.56
C VAL A 75 10.54 0.69 -5.68
N PHE A 76 10.82 -0.48 -5.11
CA PHE A 76 12.02 -0.72 -4.31
C PHE A 76 13.19 -1.14 -5.21
N ASP A 77 14.40 -1.02 -4.71
CA ASP A 77 15.61 -1.52 -5.39
C ASP A 77 15.74 -3.05 -5.30
N SER A 78 15.21 -3.64 -4.24
CA SER A 78 15.30 -5.06 -3.92
C SER A 78 13.92 -5.70 -3.79
N THR A 79 13.81 -6.93 -4.30
CA THR A 79 12.63 -7.78 -4.10
C THR A 79 12.48 -8.24 -2.65
N THR A 80 13.56 -8.28 -1.86
CA THR A 80 13.49 -8.64 -0.43
C THR A 80 12.64 -7.66 0.38
N SER A 81 12.60 -6.39 -0.03
CA SER A 81 11.70 -5.38 0.55
C SER A 81 10.22 -5.74 0.39
N MET A 82 9.88 -6.66 -0.52
CA MET A 82 8.50 -7.07 -0.79
C MET A 82 8.00 -8.19 0.14
N GLU A 83 8.89 -8.99 0.74
CA GLU A 83 8.53 -10.16 1.56
C GLU A 83 7.63 -9.78 2.75
N GLN A 84 7.94 -8.69 3.43
CA GLN A 84 7.13 -8.18 4.55
C GLN A 84 5.69 -7.81 4.16
N PHE A 85 5.48 -7.45 2.88
CA PHE A 85 4.16 -7.10 2.38
C PHE A 85 3.30 -8.32 2.08
N GLU A 86 3.77 -9.54 2.29
CA GLU A 86 2.93 -10.74 2.31
C GLU A 86 1.95 -10.72 3.48
N THR A 87 2.43 -10.34 4.66
CA THR A 87 1.66 -10.31 5.91
C THR A 87 1.20 -8.92 6.31
N THR A 88 1.86 -7.88 5.79
CA THR A 88 1.49 -6.46 5.97
C THR A 88 0.48 -6.04 4.90
N TRP A 89 -0.74 -5.70 5.33
CA TRP A 89 -1.82 -5.29 4.42
C TRP A 89 -2.08 -3.79 4.44
N ALA A 90 -1.60 -3.08 5.46
CA ALA A 90 -1.66 -1.65 5.51
C ALA A 90 -0.47 -1.00 6.22
N VAL A 91 -0.25 0.26 5.91
CA VAL A 91 0.79 1.11 6.49
C VAL A 91 0.17 2.44 6.88
N LEU A 92 0.48 2.93 8.09
CA LEU A 92 0.07 4.26 8.52
C LEU A 92 0.97 5.33 7.89
N CYS A 93 0.34 6.31 7.25
CA CYS A 93 0.97 7.52 6.74
C CYS A 93 0.16 8.73 7.22
N THR A 94 0.78 9.64 7.97
CA THR A 94 0.11 10.87 8.45
C THR A 94 -1.21 10.62 9.19
N GLY A 95 -1.30 9.54 9.97
CA GLY A 95 -2.53 9.16 10.69
C GLY A 95 -3.56 8.36 9.86
N HIS A 96 -3.35 8.21 8.55
CA HIS A 96 -4.23 7.47 7.66
C HIS A 96 -3.67 6.10 7.32
N CYS A 97 -4.54 5.10 7.26
CA CYS A 97 -4.20 3.73 6.92
C CYS A 97 -4.26 3.56 5.40
N LEU A 98 -3.09 3.32 4.79
CA LEU A 98 -2.93 3.08 3.37
C LEU A 98 -2.94 1.57 3.13
N CYS A 99 -3.79 1.07 2.24
CA CYS A 99 -3.79 -0.34 1.89
C CYS A 99 -2.62 -0.64 0.96
N VAL A 100 -1.86 -1.69 1.26
CA VAL A 100 -0.65 -2.06 0.52
C VAL A 100 -0.76 -3.47 -0.05
N CYS A 101 -0.32 -3.65 -1.28
CA CYS A 101 -0.33 -4.93 -1.97
C CYS A 101 0.82 -5.01 -2.97
N PRO A 102 1.59 -6.13 -3.01
CA PRO A 102 2.55 -6.34 -4.08
C PRO A 102 1.87 -6.29 -5.46
N ALA A 103 2.51 -5.63 -6.43
CA ALA A 103 1.97 -5.53 -7.78
C ALA A 103 1.98 -6.89 -8.49
N SER A 104 2.89 -7.78 -8.12
CA SER A 104 2.99 -9.16 -8.61
C SER A 104 1.80 -10.04 -8.24
N TYR A 105 0.99 -9.65 -7.25
CA TYR A 105 -0.15 -10.45 -6.82
C TYR A 105 -1.21 -10.59 -7.90
N SER A 106 -1.72 -11.81 -8.06
CA SER A 106 -2.86 -12.15 -8.91
C SER A 106 -4.17 -11.52 -8.39
N PRO A 107 -5.22 -11.44 -9.23
CA PRO A 107 -6.54 -11.00 -8.79
C PRO A 107 -7.07 -11.79 -7.59
N ASP A 108 -6.86 -13.11 -7.55
CA ASP A 108 -7.32 -13.97 -6.46
C ASP A 108 -6.58 -13.70 -5.15
N GLN A 109 -5.25 -13.56 -5.20
CA GLN A 109 -4.46 -13.17 -4.03
C GLN A 109 -4.89 -11.80 -3.47
N ARG A 110 -5.23 -10.86 -4.37
CA ARG A 110 -5.78 -9.55 -3.97
C ARG A 110 -7.18 -9.67 -3.39
N ALA A 111 -8.01 -10.59 -3.90
CA ALA A 111 -9.36 -10.83 -3.42
C ALA A 111 -9.36 -11.39 -1.99
N VAL A 112 -8.41 -12.28 -1.65
CA VAL A 112 -8.22 -12.79 -0.29
C VAL A 112 -8.08 -11.65 0.73
N ARG A 113 -7.31 -10.59 0.40
CA ARG A 113 -7.14 -9.43 1.29
C ARG A 113 -8.42 -8.63 1.56
N ARG A 114 -9.46 -8.82 0.76
CA ARG A 114 -10.76 -8.13 0.87
C ARG A 114 -11.91 -9.09 1.18
N ALA A 115 -11.62 -10.37 1.41
CA ALA A 115 -12.64 -11.39 1.60
C ALA A 115 -13.34 -11.27 2.97
N HIS A 116 -12.61 -10.84 4.00
CA HIS A 116 -13.09 -10.80 5.37
C HIS A 116 -13.05 -9.37 5.92
N VAL A 117 -14.16 -8.67 5.75
CA VAL A 117 -14.30 -7.27 6.18
C VAL A 117 -15.47 -7.13 7.14
N ALA A 118 -15.28 -6.34 8.20
CA ALA A 118 -16.33 -5.85 9.08
C ALA A 118 -16.42 -4.31 9.02
N LEU A 119 -17.56 -3.77 9.44
CA LEU A 119 -17.78 -2.33 9.56
C LEU A 119 -17.84 -1.97 11.05
N LEU A 120 -16.94 -1.08 11.46
CA LEU A 120 -16.94 -0.48 12.80
C LEU A 120 -17.63 0.88 12.73
N ALA A 121 -18.86 0.97 13.23
CA ALA A 121 -19.67 2.19 13.20
C ALA A 121 -19.46 3.05 14.45
N GLY A 122 -20.10 4.23 14.46
CA GLY A 122 -20.17 5.07 15.67
C GLY A 122 -18.89 5.83 15.99
N LEU A 123 -17.98 5.98 15.02
CA LEU A 123 -16.72 6.67 15.27
C LEU A 123 -16.98 8.16 15.59
N PRO A 124 -16.31 8.72 16.62
CA PRO A 124 -16.42 10.14 16.90
C PRO A 124 -15.86 10.98 15.74
N ARG A 125 -16.35 12.21 15.61
CA ARG A 125 -15.87 13.14 14.58
C ARG A 125 -14.38 13.44 14.78
N GLY A 126 -13.66 13.52 13.67
CA GLY A 126 -12.23 13.86 13.65
C GLY A 126 -11.29 12.69 13.87
N PHE A 127 -11.81 11.49 14.11
CA PHE A 127 -10.99 10.29 14.23
C PHE A 127 -10.29 9.96 12.91
N VAL A 128 -9.03 9.57 13.01
CA VAL A 128 -8.24 9.01 11.92
C VAL A 128 -7.90 7.55 12.21
N ALA A 129 -7.41 6.83 11.22
CA ALA A 129 -7.14 5.40 11.37
C ALA A 129 -6.12 5.09 12.49
N ALA A 130 -5.14 5.98 12.72
CA ALA A 130 -4.17 5.83 13.80
C ALA A 130 -4.82 5.84 15.21
N ASP A 131 -5.96 6.52 15.40
CA ASP A 131 -6.70 6.50 16.66
C ASP A 131 -7.34 5.12 16.96
N LEU A 132 -7.38 4.23 15.96
CA LEU A 132 -7.98 2.90 16.05
C LEU A 132 -6.92 1.79 16.23
N SER A 133 -5.67 2.16 16.51
CA SER A 133 -4.53 1.21 16.63
C SER A 133 -4.74 0.19 17.74
N GLU A 134 -5.12 0.62 18.94
CA GLU A 134 -5.40 -0.29 20.07
C GLU A 134 -6.49 -1.32 19.72
N ILE A 135 -7.59 -0.86 19.11
CA ILE A 135 -8.67 -1.76 18.66
C ILE A 135 -8.18 -2.69 17.56
N ALA A 136 -7.42 -2.18 16.60
CA ALA A 136 -6.89 -2.98 15.51
C ALA A 136 -6.00 -4.12 16.04
N GLU A 137 -5.20 -3.85 17.06
CA GLU A 137 -4.37 -4.86 17.74
C GLU A 137 -5.24 -5.86 18.50
N GLU A 138 -6.18 -5.37 19.32
CA GLU A 138 -7.07 -6.22 20.13
C GLU A 138 -7.87 -7.21 19.27
N VAL A 139 -8.39 -6.74 18.14
CA VAL A 139 -9.19 -7.58 17.22
C VAL A 139 -8.35 -8.30 16.17
N SER A 140 -7.02 -8.21 16.23
CA SER A 140 -6.10 -8.80 15.24
C SER A 140 -6.41 -8.39 13.79
N ALA A 141 -6.77 -7.12 13.58
CA ALA A 141 -7.05 -6.56 12.27
C ALA A 141 -5.76 -6.45 11.42
N LYS A 142 -5.91 -6.69 10.12
CA LYS A 142 -4.85 -6.49 9.13
C LYS A 142 -4.81 -5.08 8.57
N SER A 143 -5.96 -4.42 8.51
CA SER A 143 -6.06 -3.00 8.20
C SER A 143 -7.34 -2.40 8.74
N VAL A 144 -7.29 -1.12 9.09
CA VAL A 144 -8.46 -0.34 9.52
C VAL A 144 -8.49 0.96 8.74
N ASN A 145 -9.43 1.13 7.81
CA ASN A 145 -9.50 2.33 6.98
C ASN A 145 -10.80 3.11 7.23
N ILE A 146 -10.66 4.40 7.51
CA ILE A 146 -11.79 5.34 7.60
C ILE A 146 -11.97 6.00 6.22
N PRO A 147 -13.04 5.69 5.48
CA PRO A 147 -13.26 6.26 4.17
C PRO A 147 -13.70 7.73 4.26
N PHE A 148 -13.47 8.49 3.18
CA PHE A 148 -13.96 9.86 3.04
C PHE A 148 -15.33 9.94 2.36
N SER A 149 -16.08 10.98 2.69
CA SER A 149 -17.29 11.39 1.98
C SER A 149 -16.94 11.96 0.60
N TYR A 150 -17.75 11.64 -0.42
CA TYR A 150 -17.50 12.09 -1.79
C TYR A 150 -17.59 13.61 -1.95
N ASN A 151 -18.59 14.23 -1.33
CA ASN A 151 -18.88 15.66 -1.54
C ASN A 151 -18.00 16.57 -0.69
N SER A 152 -17.80 16.22 0.59
CA SER A 152 -17.13 17.08 1.55
C SER A 152 -15.67 16.70 1.82
N TYR A 153 -15.23 15.53 1.36
CA TYR A 153 -13.93 14.96 1.69
C TYR A 153 -13.64 14.85 3.20
N ASN A 154 -14.68 14.77 4.02
CA ASN A 154 -14.57 14.54 5.45
C ASN A 154 -14.57 13.04 5.77
N PRO A 155 -13.83 12.60 6.82
CA PRO A 155 -13.90 11.22 7.30
C PRO A 155 -15.33 10.81 7.64
N LYS A 156 -15.71 9.59 7.25
CA LYS A 156 -17.00 9.01 7.62
C LYS A 156 -16.98 8.51 9.07
N PRO A 157 -18.14 8.45 9.75
CA PRO A 157 -18.22 8.01 11.16
C PRO A 157 -18.16 6.48 11.30
N TYR A 158 -17.41 5.81 10.44
CA TYR A 158 -17.21 4.37 10.46
C TYR A 158 -15.88 4.00 9.81
N ALA A 159 -15.32 2.84 10.17
CA ALA A 159 -14.16 2.25 9.54
C ALA A 159 -14.50 0.90 8.92
N TYR A 160 -13.80 0.55 7.85
CA TYR A 160 -13.71 -0.84 7.39
C TYR A 160 -12.52 -1.51 8.06
N VAL A 161 -12.77 -2.66 8.68
CA VAL A 161 -11.77 -3.47 9.37
C VAL A 161 -11.59 -4.74 8.56
N HIS A 162 -10.36 -5.00 8.10
CA HIS A 162 -10.03 -6.17 7.28
C HIS A 162 -9.31 -7.19 8.13
N PHE A 163 -9.66 -8.46 7.95
CA PHE A 163 -9.14 -9.59 8.71
C PHE A 163 -8.48 -10.61 7.78
N TYR A 164 -7.55 -11.37 8.34
CA TYR A 164 -6.88 -12.42 7.60
C TYR A 164 -7.81 -13.59 7.23
N SER A 165 -8.79 -13.90 8.08
CA SER A 165 -9.68 -15.07 7.94
C SER A 165 -11.11 -14.79 8.41
N SER A 166 -12.06 -15.65 8.04
CA SER A 166 -13.44 -15.59 8.57
C SER A 166 -13.45 -15.75 10.09
N THR A 167 -12.66 -16.69 10.62
CA THR A 167 -12.59 -16.96 12.07
C THR A 167 -12.13 -15.74 12.86
N THR A 168 -11.07 -15.05 12.41
CA THR A 168 -10.58 -13.84 13.10
C THR A 168 -11.62 -12.72 13.07
N LYS A 169 -12.31 -12.54 11.94
CA LYS A 169 -13.45 -11.63 11.84
C LYS A 169 -14.57 -12.02 12.81
N GLU A 170 -15.01 -13.27 12.82
CA GLU A 170 -16.12 -13.74 13.68
C GLU A 170 -15.80 -13.58 15.16
N SER A 171 -14.58 -13.89 15.58
CA SER A 171 -14.11 -13.63 16.94
C SER A 171 -14.16 -12.13 17.26
N ALA A 172 -13.69 -11.27 16.37
CA ALA A 172 -13.70 -9.83 16.55
C ALA A 172 -15.12 -9.25 16.71
N MET A 173 -16.11 -9.79 16.01
CA MET A 173 -17.52 -9.35 16.11
C MET A 173 -18.13 -9.58 17.50
N GLY A 174 -17.56 -10.48 18.31
CA GLY A 174 -18.00 -10.73 19.69
C GLY A 174 -17.26 -9.92 20.74
N ILE A 175 -16.23 -9.17 20.37
CA ILE A 175 -15.42 -8.38 21.31
C ILE A 175 -16.11 -7.05 21.57
N THR A 176 -16.19 -6.66 22.84
CA THR A 176 -16.60 -5.32 23.25
C THR A 176 -15.37 -4.48 23.52
N CYS A 177 -14.99 -3.63 22.56
CA CYS A 177 -13.86 -2.72 22.70
C CYS A 177 -14.31 -1.36 23.27
N ALA A 178 -13.56 -0.82 24.22
CA ALA A 178 -13.72 0.57 24.66
C ALA A 178 -12.69 1.44 23.94
N LEU A 179 -13.12 2.58 23.39
CA LEU A 179 -12.26 3.46 22.61
C LEU A 179 -11.94 4.70 23.45
N LYS A 180 -10.69 4.83 23.94
CA LYS A 180 -10.28 5.93 24.85
C LYS A 180 -11.25 6.09 26.04
N SER A 181 -11.65 4.97 26.66
CA SER A 181 -12.63 4.90 27.77
C SER A 181 -14.08 5.30 27.42
N ILE A 182 -14.39 5.49 26.14
CA ILE A 182 -15.76 5.68 25.63
C ILE A 182 -16.21 4.36 25.01
N GLY A 183 -17.30 3.79 25.52
CA GLY A 183 -17.87 2.58 24.92
C GLY A 183 -18.34 2.86 23.48
N LEU A 184 -17.98 1.99 22.54
CA LEU A 184 -18.60 1.96 21.22
C LEU A 184 -19.86 1.09 21.34
N THR A 185 -21.03 1.73 21.36
CA THR A 185 -22.33 1.04 21.35
C THR A 185 -23.02 1.16 20.01
#